data_AF-A0A377FRV6-F1
#
_entry.id   AF-A0A377FRV6-F1
#
_cell.length_a   1.000
_cell.length_b   1.000
_cell.length_c   1.000
_cell.angle_alpha   90.00
_cell.angle_beta   90.00
_cell.angle_gamma   90.00
#
_symmetry.space_group_name_H-M   'P 1'
#
loop_
_entity.id
_entity.type
_entity.pdbx_description
1 polymer ?
#
loop_
_entity_poly.entity_id
_entity_poly.type
_entity_poly.pdbx_seq_one_letter_code
_entity_poly.pdbx_strand_id
1 'polypeptide(L)'
;MEEKQIIDQLRTAAADGRLTIHMYQQWQKVNGGASVLELLEAYGSWANVLRLAGLDNQLPRFTKAEVLRSLRRAAKEIGSITSADYRKWAAERDVPSLTEVVVLFGSWKVALIEADLLGMMAKDQKCEIIQSLLDASEDIAPLTSTAYAKWARAHQRPSITKVVRRFGSWTQALEEIGLSTRKTFTEEEILQALKEADEELPVLSPWGYEMWQKKTGKGRLLKTFNRCSALSR
;
A
#
# COMPACT_ATOMS: atom_id res chain seq x y z
N MET A 1 12.40 -31.99 43.55
CA MET A 1 13.62 -31.29 43.08
C MET A 1 13.74 -29.98 43.82
N GLU A 2 14.95 -29.56 44.16
CA GLU A 2 15.17 -28.24 44.75
C GLU A 2 15.04 -27.16 43.66
N GLU A 3 14.30 -26.09 43.96
CA GLU A 3 14.04 -24.97 43.05
C GLU A 3 15.32 -24.39 42.43
N LYS A 4 16.40 -24.34 43.22
CA LYS A 4 17.74 -23.91 42.79
C LYS A 4 18.29 -24.75 41.62
N GLN A 5 18.00 -26.04 41.62
CA GLN A 5 18.45 -26.98 40.59
C GLN A 5 17.70 -26.75 39.27
N ILE A 6 16.41 -26.41 39.34
CA ILE A 6 15.59 -26.06 38.17
C ILE A 6 16.07 -24.74 37.56
N ILE A 7 16.36 -23.73 38.39
CA ILE A 7 16.88 -22.44 37.94
C ILE A 7 18.21 -22.61 37.20
N ASP A 8 19.12 -23.43 37.73
CA ASP A 8 20.42 -23.68 37.12
C ASP A 8 20.30 -24.43 35.78
N GLN A 9 19.41 -25.43 35.70
CA GLN A 9 19.08 -26.13 34.44
C GLN A 9 18.53 -25.15 33.39
N LEU A 10 17.58 -24.29 33.76
CA LEU A 10 16.99 -23.32 32.83
C LEU A 10 18.01 -22.30 32.33
N ARG A 11 18.90 -21.82 33.20
CA ARG A 11 19.97 -20.89 32.81
C ARG A 11 21.00 -21.55 31.91
N THR A 12 21.37 -22.79 32.20
CA THR A 12 22.31 -23.56 31.35
C THR A 12 21.69 -23.87 29.99
N ALA A 13 20.41 -24.21 29.94
CA ALA A 13 19.68 -24.41 28.69
C ALA A 13 19.53 -23.11 27.87
N ALA A 14 19.47 -21.96 28.54
CA ALA A 14 19.37 -20.64 27.93
C ALA A 14 20.72 -19.98 27.60
N ALA A 15 21.84 -20.72 27.63
CA ALA A 15 23.18 -20.16 27.37
C ALA A 15 23.26 -19.45 25.99
N ASP A 16 22.53 -19.94 24.99
CA ASP A 16 22.46 -19.37 23.64
C ASP A 16 21.39 -18.26 23.49
N GLY A 17 20.79 -17.81 24.60
CA GLY A 17 19.81 -16.73 24.64
C GLY A 17 18.37 -17.20 24.85
N ARG A 18 17.52 -17.06 23.84
CA ARG A 18 16.08 -17.36 23.94
C ARG A 18 15.87 -18.85 24.19
N LEU A 19 15.05 -19.21 25.17
CA LEU A 19 14.76 -20.58 25.59
C LEU A 19 13.27 -20.88 25.36
N THR A 20 13.00 -21.59 24.27
CA THR A 20 11.65 -22.08 23.97
C THR A 20 11.43 -23.45 24.61
N ILE A 21 10.16 -23.86 24.75
CA ILE A 21 9.79 -25.20 25.20
C ILE A 21 10.51 -26.28 24.37
N HIS A 22 10.54 -26.13 23.03
CA HIS A 22 11.18 -27.09 22.15
C HIS A 22 12.69 -27.17 22.38
N MET A 23 13.35 -26.02 22.55
CA MET A 23 14.79 -25.96 22.85
C MET A 23 15.11 -26.61 24.20
N TYR A 24 14.30 -26.34 25.23
CA TYR A 24 14.47 -26.99 26.52
C TYR A 24 14.23 -28.50 26.44
N GLN A 25 13.23 -28.98 25.68
CA GLN A 25 13.02 -30.41 25.45
C GLN A 25 14.22 -31.05 24.74
N GLN A 26 14.82 -30.38 23.76
CA GLN A 26 16.03 -30.87 23.10
C GLN A 26 17.22 -30.90 24.06
N TRP A 27 17.41 -29.84 24.84
CA TRP A 27 18.45 -29.76 25.86
C TRP A 27 18.30 -30.85 26.93
N GLN A 28 17.07 -31.09 27.38
CA GLN A 28 16.72 -32.10 28.39
C GLN A 28 17.06 -33.52 27.91
N LYS A 29 16.89 -33.83 26.61
CA LYS A 29 17.26 -35.15 26.07
C LYS A 29 18.75 -35.46 26.20
N VAL A 30 19.60 -34.44 26.19
CA VAL A 30 21.06 -34.57 26.24
C VAL A 30 21.59 -34.45 27.67
N ASN A 31 21.06 -33.52 28.46
CA ASN A 31 21.58 -33.19 29.80
C ASN A 31 20.77 -33.81 30.95
N GLY A 32 19.61 -34.40 30.65
CA GLY A 32 18.64 -34.80 31.67
C GLY A 32 17.97 -33.59 32.33
N GLY A 33 17.26 -33.83 33.44
CA GLY A 33 16.58 -32.78 34.21
C GLY A 33 15.06 -32.83 34.12
N ALA A 34 14.43 -31.81 34.69
CA ALA A 34 12.97 -31.72 34.82
C ALA A 34 12.28 -31.83 33.46
N SER A 35 11.18 -32.58 33.39
CA SER A 35 10.38 -32.59 32.16
C SER A 35 9.60 -31.30 32.01
N VAL A 36 9.35 -30.88 30.76
CA VAL A 36 8.45 -29.74 30.52
C VAL A 36 7.10 -29.94 31.17
N LEU A 37 6.61 -31.19 31.22
CA LEU A 37 5.35 -31.51 31.88
C LEU A 37 5.44 -31.24 33.39
N GLU A 38 6.47 -31.72 34.07
CA GLU A 38 6.71 -31.42 35.49
C GLU A 38 6.81 -29.92 35.78
N LEU A 39 7.49 -29.17 34.92
CA LEU A 39 7.63 -27.73 35.05
C LEU A 39 6.29 -27.00 34.85
N LEU A 40 5.47 -27.44 33.91
CA LEU A 40 4.14 -26.89 33.68
C LEU A 40 3.15 -27.27 34.78
N GLU A 41 3.23 -28.47 35.35
CA GLU A 41 2.41 -28.88 36.49
C GLU A 41 2.77 -28.12 37.76
N ALA A 42 4.06 -27.90 38.02
CA ALA A 42 4.52 -27.18 39.21
C ALA A 42 4.29 -25.67 39.14
N TYR A 43 4.47 -25.05 37.97
CA TYR A 43 4.49 -23.59 37.82
C TYR A 43 3.41 -23.03 36.89
N GLY A 44 2.56 -23.90 36.34
CA GLY A 44 1.37 -23.58 35.55
C GLY A 44 1.63 -23.16 34.11
N SER A 45 2.67 -22.37 33.85
CA SER A 45 2.98 -21.88 32.49
C SER A 45 4.48 -21.76 32.24
N TRP A 46 4.88 -21.92 30.98
CA TRP A 46 6.29 -21.73 30.59
C TRP A 46 6.77 -20.30 30.88
N ALA A 47 5.90 -19.30 30.81
CA ALA A 47 6.24 -17.94 31.18
C ALA A 47 6.61 -17.81 32.67
N ASN A 48 5.91 -18.51 33.56
CA ASN A 48 6.27 -18.55 34.97
C ASN A 48 7.58 -19.28 35.19
N VAL A 49 7.81 -20.39 34.47
CA VAL A 49 9.07 -21.15 34.51
C VAL A 49 10.25 -20.25 34.10
N LEU A 50 10.13 -19.49 33.01
CA LEU A 50 11.15 -18.52 32.60
C LEU A 50 11.35 -17.42 33.65
N ARG A 51 10.28 -16.95 34.28
CA ARG A 51 10.35 -15.94 35.36
C ARG A 51 11.16 -16.42 36.57
N LEU A 52 11.05 -17.70 36.95
CA LEU A 52 11.87 -18.28 38.04
C LEU A 52 13.37 -18.11 37.79
N ALA A 53 13.78 -18.25 36.54
CA ALA A 53 15.18 -18.15 36.15
C ALA A 53 15.65 -16.70 35.86
N GLY A 54 14.73 -15.73 35.88
CA GLY A 54 14.97 -14.35 35.42
C GLY A 54 15.09 -14.24 33.90
N LEU A 55 14.48 -15.17 33.16
CA LEU A 55 14.49 -15.27 31.70
C LEU A 55 13.19 -14.76 31.08
N ASP A 56 12.39 -13.97 31.78
CA ASP A 56 11.11 -13.45 31.29
C ASP A 56 11.28 -12.36 30.21
N ASN A 57 12.44 -11.69 30.17
CA ASN A 57 12.82 -10.70 29.15
C ASN A 57 13.80 -11.28 28.12
N GLN A 58 13.44 -12.38 27.46
CA GLN A 58 14.30 -12.96 26.42
C GLN A 58 14.43 -12.00 25.23
N LEU A 59 15.66 -11.86 24.73
CA LEU A 59 15.92 -11.10 23.52
C LEU A 59 15.08 -11.67 22.36
N PRO A 60 14.46 -10.81 21.53
CA PRO A 60 13.74 -11.26 20.35
C PRO A 60 14.61 -12.15 19.47
N ARG A 61 14.02 -13.21 18.90
CA ARG A 61 14.75 -14.15 18.01
C ARG A 61 15.39 -13.43 16.81
N PHE A 62 14.76 -12.35 16.36
CA PHE A 62 15.24 -11.53 15.26
C PHE A 62 15.46 -10.10 15.74
N THR A 63 16.57 -9.52 15.33
CA THR A 63 16.83 -8.09 15.47
C THR A 63 15.93 -7.29 14.54
N LYS A 64 15.70 -6.00 14.85
CA LYS A 64 15.00 -5.09 13.93
C LYS A 64 15.64 -5.09 12.54
N ALA A 65 16.97 -5.11 12.46
CA ALA A 65 17.69 -5.10 11.18
C ALA A 65 17.40 -6.36 10.33
N GLU A 66 17.34 -7.55 10.95
CA GLU A 66 17.00 -8.80 10.26
C GLU A 66 15.56 -8.81 9.78
N VAL A 67 14.64 -8.24 10.57
CA VAL A 67 13.25 -8.04 10.14
C VAL A 67 13.17 -7.14 8.92
N LEU A 68 13.81 -5.97 8.94
CA LEU A 68 13.81 -5.05 7.80
C LEU A 68 14.39 -5.70 6.55
N ARG A 69 15.46 -6.50 6.70
CA ARG A 69 16.07 -7.27 5.59
C ARG A 69 15.09 -8.29 5.02
N SER A 70 14.37 -9.01 5.89
CA SER A 70 13.36 -10.00 5.49
C SER A 70 12.18 -9.37 4.77
N LEU A 71 11.70 -8.22 5.26
CA LEU A 71 10.63 -7.45 4.62
C LEU A 71 11.03 -6.96 3.23
N ARG A 72 12.24 -6.40 3.08
CA ARG A 72 12.75 -5.96 1.77
C ARG A 72 12.93 -7.12 0.79
N ARG A 73 13.40 -8.27 1.27
CA ARG A 73 13.52 -9.49 0.46
C ARG A 73 12.15 -9.96 -0.02
N ALA A 74 11.18 -10.05 0.88
CA ALA A 74 9.81 -10.42 0.53
C ALA A 74 9.18 -9.46 -0.49
N ALA A 75 9.38 -8.14 -0.32
CA ALA A 75 8.91 -7.15 -1.28
C ALA A 75 9.58 -7.30 -2.66
N LYS A 76 10.86 -7.66 -2.72
CA LYS A 76 11.55 -7.91 -3.99
C LYS A 76 11.04 -9.17 -4.69
N GLU A 77 10.72 -10.22 -3.95
CA GLU A 77 10.28 -11.51 -4.51
C GLU A 77 8.78 -11.49 -4.92
N ILE A 78 7.92 -10.82 -4.15
CA ILE A 78 6.46 -10.84 -4.34
C ILE A 78 5.94 -9.53 -4.95
N GLY A 79 6.71 -8.45 -4.87
CA GLY A 79 6.26 -7.10 -5.23
C GLY A 79 5.44 -6.47 -4.10
N SER A 80 4.12 -6.32 -4.33
CA SER A 80 3.22 -5.68 -3.37
C SER A 80 3.03 -6.55 -2.13
N ILE A 81 3.70 -6.21 -1.03
CA ILE A 81 3.73 -7.03 0.18
C ILE A 81 2.61 -6.65 1.13
N THR A 82 1.50 -7.40 1.09
CA THR A 82 0.50 -7.33 2.17
C THR A 82 0.94 -8.19 3.36
N SER A 83 0.34 -7.98 4.53
CA SER A 83 0.59 -8.83 5.70
C SER A 83 0.17 -10.28 5.47
N ALA A 84 -0.83 -10.52 4.60
CA ALA A 84 -1.25 -11.86 4.21
C ALA A 84 -0.24 -12.52 3.27
N ASP A 85 0.28 -11.77 2.29
CA ASP A 85 1.29 -12.28 1.35
C ASP A 85 2.60 -12.57 2.07
N TYR A 86 3.02 -11.68 2.98
CA TYR A 86 4.18 -11.92 3.81
C TYR A 86 4.03 -13.17 4.68
N ARG A 87 2.85 -13.38 5.29
CA ARG A 87 2.60 -14.57 6.11
C ARG A 87 2.75 -15.86 5.28
N LYS A 88 2.23 -15.87 4.04
CA LYS A 88 2.37 -17.01 3.13
C LYS A 88 3.84 -17.23 2.74
N TRP A 89 4.54 -16.15 2.41
CA TRP A 89 5.95 -16.21 2.04
C TRP A 89 6.83 -16.70 3.20
N ALA A 90 6.55 -16.26 4.42
CA ALA A 90 7.27 -16.61 5.63
C ALA A 90 7.00 -18.04 6.15
N ALA A 91 5.93 -18.71 5.69
CA ALA A 91 5.48 -19.98 6.27
C ALA A 91 6.51 -21.12 6.21
N GLU A 92 7.33 -21.14 5.15
CA GLU A 92 8.34 -22.20 4.91
C GLU A 92 9.77 -21.66 4.96
N ARG A 93 9.97 -20.45 5.50
CA ARG A 93 11.27 -19.77 5.51
C ARG A 93 11.69 -19.48 6.94
N ASP A 94 12.99 -19.55 7.20
CA ASP A 94 13.55 -19.13 8.49
C ASP A 94 13.65 -17.60 8.55
N VAL A 95 12.50 -16.95 8.69
CA VAL A 95 12.32 -15.50 8.69
C VAL A 95 11.34 -15.10 9.80
N PRO A 96 11.32 -13.83 10.20
CA PRO A 96 10.42 -13.37 11.26
C PRO A 96 8.95 -13.57 10.87
N SER A 97 8.19 -14.17 11.78
CA SER A 97 6.74 -14.27 11.66
C SER A 97 6.08 -12.89 11.73
N LEU A 98 4.84 -12.76 11.24
CA LEU A 98 4.10 -11.51 11.34
C LEU A 98 3.98 -11.02 12.80
N THR A 99 3.83 -11.93 13.74
CA THR A 99 3.77 -11.62 15.17
C THR A 99 5.08 -11.02 15.66
N GLU A 100 6.23 -11.57 15.28
CA GLU A 100 7.54 -11.02 15.63
C GLU A 100 7.76 -9.63 15.04
N VAL A 101 7.33 -9.41 13.79
CA VAL A 101 7.34 -8.08 13.18
C VAL A 101 6.50 -7.08 13.99
N VAL A 102 5.29 -7.45 14.38
CA VAL A 102 4.41 -6.57 15.15
C VAL A 102 4.94 -6.31 16.56
N VAL A 103 5.50 -7.32 17.23
CA VAL A 103 6.09 -7.15 18.57
C VAL A 103 7.28 -6.19 18.54
N LEU A 104 8.14 -6.27 17.52
CA LEU A 104 9.34 -5.44 17.42
C LEU A 104 9.08 -3.99 16.98
N PHE A 105 8.09 -3.77 16.11
CA PHE A 105 7.81 -2.47 15.48
C PHE A 105 6.50 -1.83 15.94
N GLY A 106 5.72 -2.52 16.78
CA GLY A 106 4.40 -2.12 17.25
C GLY A 106 3.29 -2.32 16.21
N SER A 107 3.58 -2.12 14.92
CA SER A 107 2.63 -2.41 13.83
C SER A 107 3.31 -2.77 12.52
N TRP A 108 2.59 -3.51 11.67
CA TRP A 108 3.02 -3.82 10.30
C TRP A 108 3.30 -2.55 9.49
N LYS A 109 2.45 -1.52 9.65
CA LYS A 109 2.61 -0.26 8.93
C LYS A 109 3.93 0.42 9.30
N VAL A 110 4.25 0.50 10.59
CA VAL A 110 5.53 1.08 11.07
C VAL A 110 6.71 0.28 10.53
N ALA A 111 6.64 -1.06 10.55
CA ALA A 111 7.69 -1.90 9.99
C ALA A 111 7.91 -1.64 8.48
N LEU A 112 6.84 -1.42 7.71
CA LEU A 112 6.95 -1.05 6.28
C LEU A 112 7.50 0.36 6.06
N ILE A 113 7.23 1.32 6.97
CA ILE A 113 7.84 2.66 6.91
C ILE A 113 9.34 2.54 7.16
N GLU A 114 9.75 1.86 8.23
CA GLU A 114 11.17 1.68 8.56
C GLU A 114 11.91 0.83 7.50
N ALA A 115 11.20 -0.05 6.80
CA ALA A 115 11.75 -0.82 5.69
C ALA A 115 11.85 -0.02 4.38
N ASP A 116 11.32 1.21 4.33
CA ASP A 116 11.18 2.07 3.15
C ASP A 116 10.33 1.45 2.02
N LEU A 117 9.38 0.60 2.38
CA LEU A 117 8.53 -0.14 1.43
C LEU A 117 7.23 0.59 1.11
N LEU A 118 6.71 1.40 2.05
CA LEU A 118 5.48 2.16 1.83
C LEU A 118 5.62 3.22 0.74
N GLY A 119 6.79 3.87 0.63
CA GLY A 119 7.08 4.86 -0.42
C GLY A 119 7.12 4.22 -1.81
N MET A 120 7.82 3.09 -1.94
CA MET A 120 7.89 2.31 -3.18
C MET A 120 6.50 1.83 -3.62
N MET A 121 5.73 1.22 -2.70
CA MET A 121 4.38 0.74 -3.01
C MET A 121 3.41 1.87 -3.42
N ALA A 122 3.50 3.05 -2.80
CA ALA A 122 2.65 4.19 -3.14
C ALA A 122 2.98 4.78 -4.52
N LYS A 123 4.24 4.67 -4.96
CA LYS A 123 4.70 5.04 -6.31
C LYS A 123 4.22 4.00 -7.33
N ASP A 124 4.44 2.72 -7.06
CA ASP A 124 4.03 1.62 -7.94
C ASP A 124 2.53 1.60 -8.16
N GLN A 125 1.74 1.81 -7.10
CA GLN A 125 0.28 1.94 -7.21
C GLN A 125 -0.16 3.16 -8.02
N LYS A 126 0.56 4.29 -7.94
CA LYS A 126 0.24 5.47 -8.78
C LYS A 126 0.48 5.13 -10.25
N CYS A 127 1.61 4.51 -10.57
CA CYS A 127 1.96 4.08 -11.92
C CYS A 127 0.97 3.03 -12.47
N GLU A 128 0.59 2.04 -11.67
CA GLU A 128 -0.41 1.01 -12.01
C GLU A 128 -1.76 1.65 -12.40
N ILE A 129 -2.22 2.62 -11.60
CA ILE A 129 -3.47 3.33 -11.85
C ILE A 129 -3.36 4.18 -13.11
N ILE A 130 -2.27 4.92 -13.29
CA ILE A 130 -2.04 5.74 -14.50
C ILE A 130 -2.08 4.86 -15.75
N GLN A 131 -1.35 3.74 -15.77
CA GLN A 131 -1.34 2.83 -16.91
C GLN A 131 -2.74 2.29 -17.20
N SER A 132 -3.49 1.91 -16.15
CA SER A 132 -4.84 1.39 -16.31
C SER A 132 -5.82 2.42 -16.88
N LEU A 133 -5.65 3.71 -16.55
CA LEU A 133 -6.46 4.79 -17.12
C LEU A 133 -6.09 5.08 -18.57
N LEU A 134 -4.80 4.98 -18.93
CA LEU A 134 -4.33 5.11 -20.31
C LEU A 134 -4.86 3.98 -21.19
N ASP A 135 -4.69 2.72 -20.75
CA ASP A 135 -5.22 1.54 -21.45
C ASP A 135 -6.75 1.67 -21.67
N ALA A 136 -7.48 2.08 -20.63
CA ALA A 136 -8.92 2.31 -20.73
C ALA A 136 -9.30 3.47 -21.67
N SER A 137 -8.44 4.47 -21.84
CA SER A 137 -8.70 5.59 -22.75
C SER A 137 -8.59 5.18 -24.22
N GLU A 138 -7.79 4.16 -24.52
CA GLU A 138 -7.65 3.59 -25.87
C GLU A 138 -8.86 2.72 -26.23
N ASP A 139 -9.37 1.95 -25.26
CA ASP A 139 -10.47 1.00 -25.49
C ASP A 139 -11.87 1.63 -25.43
N ILE A 140 -12.05 2.69 -24.63
CA ILE A 140 -13.37 3.23 -24.31
C ILE A 140 -13.42 4.75 -24.51
N ALA A 141 -14.27 5.19 -25.43
CA ALA A 141 -14.61 6.60 -25.61
C ALA A 141 -16.13 6.82 -25.53
N PRO A 142 -16.66 7.68 -24.63
CA PRO A 142 -15.94 8.53 -23.67
C PRO A 142 -15.51 7.81 -22.38
N LEU A 143 -14.32 8.14 -21.89
CA LEU A 143 -13.78 7.63 -20.62
C LEU A 143 -14.46 8.28 -19.42
N THR A 144 -15.64 7.76 -19.09
CA THR A 144 -16.40 8.14 -17.89
C THR A 144 -16.06 7.23 -16.70
N SER A 145 -16.27 7.74 -15.50
CA SER A 145 -16.09 6.97 -14.25
C SER A 145 -16.87 5.65 -14.24
N THR A 146 -18.09 5.65 -14.80
CA THR A 146 -18.96 4.47 -14.88
C THR A 146 -18.51 3.49 -15.97
N ALA A 147 -18.04 3.98 -17.12
CA ALA A 147 -17.48 3.16 -18.19
C ALA A 147 -16.18 2.47 -17.73
N TYR A 148 -15.28 3.23 -17.11
CA TYR A 148 -14.05 2.68 -16.53
C TYR A 148 -14.34 1.63 -15.46
N ALA A 149 -15.32 1.85 -14.58
CA ALA A 149 -15.67 0.88 -13.55
C ALA A 149 -16.13 -0.48 -14.13
N LYS A 150 -16.75 -0.49 -15.32
CA LYS A 150 -17.09 -1.72 -16.03
C LYS A 150 -15.86 -2.35 -16.69
N TRP A 151 -15.07 -1.55 -17.41
CA TRP A 151 -13.86 -2.02 -18.08
C TRP A 151 -12.81 -2.56 -17.11
N ALA A 152 -12.60 -1.89 -15.98
CA ALA A 152 -11.64 -2.30 -14.95
C ALA A 152 -12.01 -3.64 -14.31
N ARG A 153 -13.30 -3.94 -14.15
CA ARG A 153 -13.76 -5.25 -13.68
C ARG A 153 -13.48 -6.35 -14.71
N ALA A 154 -13.71 -6.08 -15.99
CA ALA A 154 -13.43 -7.03 -17.06
C ALA A 154 -11.93 -7.33 -17.21
N HIS A 155 -11.07 -6.32 -17.01
CA HIS A 155 -9.62 -6.41 -17.19
C HIS A 155 -8.83 -6.59 -15.88
N GLN A 156 -9.51 -6.83 -14.75
CA GLN A 156 -8.90 -6.96 -13.42
C GLN A 156 -7.98 -5.79 -13.03
N ARG A 157 -8.36 -4.57 -13.42
CA ARG A 157 -7.60 -3.34 -13.18
C ARG A 157 -8.05 -2.62 -11.89
N PRO A 158 -7.28 -1.64 -11.38
CA PRO A 158 -7.63 -0.86 -10.20
C PRO A 158 -9.05 -0.30 -10.25
N SER A 159 -9.82 -0.57 -9.20
CA SER A 159 -11.18 -0.04 -9.06
C SER A 159 -11.20 1.48 -8.95
N ILE A 160 -12.33 2.10 -9.29
CA ILE A 160 -12.49 3.54 -9.17
C ILE A 160 -12.26 4.08 -7.75
N THR A 161 -12.58 3.28 -6.73
CA THR A 161 -12.29 3.63 -5.33
C THR A 161 -10.79 3.72 -5.08
N LYS A 162 -9.98 2.84 -5.68
CA LYS A 162 -8.52 2.86 -5.59
C LYS A 162 -7.96 4.10 -6.32
N VAL A 163 -8.54 4.46 -7.48
CA VAL A 163 -8.23 5.70 -8.21
C VAL A 163 -8.51 6.94 -7.36
N VAL A 164 -9.74 7.10 -6.88
CA VAL A 164 -10.16 8.27 -6.09
C VAL A 164 -9.36 8.39 -4.79
N ARG A 165 -9.10 7.29 -4.08
CA ARG A 165 -8.25 7.32 -2.87
C ARG A 165 -6.83 7.82 -3.14
N ARG A 166 -6.28 7.55 -4.33
CA ARG A 166 -4.90 7.89 -4.66
C ARG A 166 -4.74 9.30 -5.21
N PHE A 167 -5.72 9.77 -5.97
CA PHE A 167 -5.69 11.03 -6.72
C PHE A 167 -6.64 12.09 -6.16
N GLY A 168 -7.44 11.77 -5.13
CA GLY A 168 -8.43 12.67 -4.53
C GLY A 168 -9.78 12.65 -5.25
N SER A 169 -9.78 12.70 -6.58
CA SER A 169 -10.99 12.63 -7.40
C SER A 169 -10.75 12.01 -8.77
N TRP A 170 -11.82 11.58 -9.45
CA TRP A 170 -11.75 11.08 -10.82
C TRP A 170 -11.23 12.15 -11.79
N THR A 171 -11.69 13.41 -11.61
CA THR A 171 -11.24 14.53 -12.45
C THR A 171 -9.75 14.80 -12.27
N GLN A 172 -9.24 14.83 -11.03
CA GLN A 172 -7.81 14.98 -10.76
C GLN A 172 -6.97 13.82 -11.32
N ALA A 173 -7.51 12.60 -11.30
CA ALA A 173 -6.85 11.46 -11.91
C ALA A 173 -6.74 11.62 -13.45
N LEU A 174 -7.78 12.16 -14.09
CA LEU A 174 -7.76 12.47 -15.52
C LEU A 174 -6.86 13.67 -15.85
N GLU A 175 -6.80 14.69 -14.99
CA GLU A 175 -5.88 15.83 -15.13
C GLU A 175 -4.41 15.38 -15.12
N GLU A 176 -4.05 14.49 -14.20
CA GLU A 176 -2.69 13.94 -14.09
C GLU A 176 -2.23 13.14 -15.31
N ILE A 177 -3.15 12.59 -16.10
CA ILE A 177 -2.85 11.88 -17.35
C ILE A 177 -3.17 12.72 -18.60
N GLY A 178 -3.50 14.00 -18.44
CA GLY A 178 -3.81 14.92 -19.54
C GLY A 178 -5.14 14.65 -20.26
N LEU A 179 -6.05 13.88 -19.66
CA LEU A 179 -7.37 13.53 -20.20
C LEU A 179 -8.53 14.32 -19.57
N SER A 180 -8.25 15.51 -19.04
CA SER A 180 -9.21 16.39 -18.36
C SER A 180 -10.54 16.52 -19.11
N THR A 181 -11.65 16.21 -18.43
CA THR A 181 -13.01 16.34 -18.99
C THR A 181 -13.59 17.75 -18.91
N ARG A 182 -12.90 18.69 -18.24
CA ARG A 182 -13.29 20.11 -18.20
C ARG A 182 -12.57 20.84 -19.33
N LYS A 183 -13.32 21.42 -20.27
CA LYS A 183 -12.77 22.40 -21.22
C LYS A 183 -12.25 23.59 -20.43
N THR A 184 -10.93 23.75 -20.33
CA THR A 184 -10.31 25.03 -20.01
C THR A 184 -10.18 25.78 -21.32
N PHE A 185 -11.02 26.79 -21.55
CA PHE A 185 -10.79 27.71 -22.66
C PHE A 185 -9.52 28.49 -22.36
N THR A 186 -8.61 28.61 -23.33
CA THR A 186 -7.47 29.51 -23.15
C THR A 186 -7.95 30.96 -23.20
N GLU A 187 -7.19 31.88 -22.61
CA GLU A 187 -7.51 33.30 -22.64
C GLU A 187 -7.65 33.81 -24.09
N GLU A 188 -6.80 33.31 -24.99
CA GLU A 188 -6.83 33.64 -26.41
C GLU A 188 -8.11 33.14 -27.10
N GLU A 189 -8.57 31.94 -26.78
CA GLU A 189 -9.81 31.38 -27.32
C GLU A 189 -11.04 32.17 -26.86
N ILE A 190 -11.06 32.63 -25.60
CA ILE A 190 -12.13 33.47 -25.06
C ILE A 190 -12.11 34.84 -25.74
N LEU A 191 -10.94 35.46 -25.86
CA LEU A 191 -10.78 36.78 -26.48
C LEU A 191 -11.16 36.75 -27.97
N GLN A 192 -10.79 35.69 -28.69
CA GLN A 192 -11.15 35.53 -30.09
C GLN A 192 -12.67 35.37 -30.25
N ALA A 193 -13.31 34.55 -29.40
CA ALA A 193 -14.76 34.39 -29.43
C ALA A 193 -15.52 35.68 -29.09
N LEU A 194 -14.99 36.51 -28.19
CA LEU A 194 -15.57 37.82 -27.86
C LEU A 194 -15.43 38.83 -29.00
N LYS A 195 -14.27 38.86 -29.69
CA LYS A 195 -14.07 39.74 -30.85
C LYS A 195 -15.01 39.40 -32.00
N GLU A 196 -15.14 38.12 -32.33
CA GLU A 196 -16.05 37.65 -33.38
C GLU A 196 -17.52 37.96 -33.05
N ALA A 197 -17.89 37.91 -31.77
CA ALA A 197 -19.22 38.30 -31.34
C ALA A 197 -19.45 39.81 -31.40
N ASP A 198 -18.44 40.63 -31.09
CA ASP A 198 -18.50 42.09 -31.19
C ASP A 198 -18.61 42.57 -32.65
N GLU A 199 -17.98 41.88 -33.59
CA GLU A 199 -18.09 42.18 -35.02
C GLU A 199 -19.47 41.85 -35.60
N GLU A 200 -20.12 40.80 -35.10
CA GLU A 200 -21.42 40.34 -35.61
C GLU A 200 -22.62 40.92 -34.85
N LEU A 201 -22.42 41.41 -33.63
CA LEU A 201 -23.48 41.99 -32.80
C LEU A 201 -23.37 43.52 -32.79
N PRO A 202 -24.48 44.25 -32.98
CA PRO A 202 -24.47 45.70 -32.86
C PRO A 202 -24.17 46.18 -31.43
N VAL A 203 -24.43 45.34 -30.42
CA VAL A 203 -24.03 45.56 -29.03
C VAL A 203 -23.67 44.21 -28.41
N LEU A 204 -22.42 44.07 -27.96
CA LEU A 204 -21.98 42.92 -27.18
C LEU A 204 -22.57 42.99 -25.77
N SER A 205 -23.72 42.33 -25.58
CA SER A 205 -24.38 42.16 -24.28
C SER A 205 -24.36 40.69 -23.88
N PRO A 206 -24.45 40.35 -22.57
CA PRO A 206 -24.49 38.95 -22.12
C PRO A 206 -25.59 38.13 -22.81
N TRP A 207 -26.76 38.72 -23.00
CA TRP A 207 -27.89 38.07 -23.70
C TRP A 207 -27.67 38.00 -25.22
N GLY A 208 -27.09 39.04 -25.83
CA GLY A 208 -26.72 39.05 -27.25
C GLY A 208 -25.65 38.00 -27.58
N TYR A 209 -24.64 37.86 -26.71
CA TYR A 209 -23.59 36.85 -26.82
C TYR A 209 -24.15 35.43 -26.71
N GLU A 210 -25.07 35.17 -25.76
CA GLU A 210 -25.73 33.86 -25.63
C GLU A 210 -26.52 33.48 -26.90
N MET A 211 -27.22 34.46 -27.50
CA MET A 211 -27.96 34.28 -28.75
C MET A 211 -27.04 34.10 -29.95
N TRP A 212 -25.93 34.85 -30.00
CA TRP A 212 -24.88 34.70 -31.01
C TRP A 212 -24.23 33.31 -30.95
N GLN A 213 -23.92 32.81 -29.76
CA GLN A 213 -23.39 31.46 -29.56
C GLN A 213 -24.36 30.37 -30.04
N LYS A 214 -25.67 30.54 -29.81
CA LYS A 214 -26.71 29.62 -30.29
C LYS A 214 -26.87 29.67 -31.81
N LYS A 215 -26.75 30.86 -32.41
CA LYS A 215 -26.89 31.11 -33.85
C LYS A 215 -25.70 30.60 -34.66
N THR A 216 -24.48 30.83 -34.18
CA THR A 216 -23.23 30.42 -34.87
C THR A 216 -22.90 28.94 -34.66
N GLY A 217 -23.66 28.23 -33.82
CA GLY A 217 -23.36 26.85 -33.44
C GLY A 217 -22.10 26.71 -32.56
N LYS A 218 -21.38 27.81 -32.29
CA LYS A 218 -20.19 27.83 -31.43
C LYS A 218 -20.52 27.50 -29.97
N GLY A 219 -21.77 27.71 -29.54
CA GLY A 219 -22.30 27.23 -28.26
C GLY A 219 -22.80 25.78 -28.27
N ARG A 220 -22.94 25.16 -29.44
CA ARG A 220 -23.44 23.78 -29.64
C ARG A 220 -22.44 22.85 -30.32
N LEU A 221 -21.15 23.08 -30.12
CA LEU A 221 -20.12 22.05 -30.33
C LEU A 221 -19.26 21.89 -29.06
N LEU A 222 -19.93 21.50 -27.96
CA LEU A 222 -19.30 20.87 -26.80
C LEU A 222 -18.96 19.38 -27.04
N LYS A 223 -18.72 18.99 -28.29
CA LYS A 223 -18.14 17.70 -28.67
C LYS A 223 -17.34 17.87 -29.95
N THR A 224 -16.13 18.40 -29.83
CA THR A 224 -15.09 18.16 -30.81
C THR A 224 -13.79 17.99 -30.06
N PHE A 225 -13.37 16.72 -30.05
CA PHE A 225 -12.02 16.26 -29.83
C PHE A 225 -11.05 17.20 -30.55
N ASN A 226 -10.02 17.70 -29.88
CA ASN A 226 -8.79 18.04 -30.55
C ASN A 226 -7.60 17.89 -29.60
N ARG A 227 -6.68 17.07 -30.10
CA ARG A 227 -5.34 16.81 -29.58
C ARG A 227 -4.54 18.09 -29.68
N CYS A 228 -3.72 18.40 -28.68
CA CYS A 228 -2.41 19.04 -28.84
C CYS A 228 -1.78 19.18 -27.45
N SER A 229 -0.60 18.60 -27.19
CA SER A 229 0.74 19.08 -27.54
C SER A 229 1.44 19.58 -26.27
N ALA A 230 2.20 18.70 -25.62
CA ALA A 230 3.11 19.09 -24.54
C ALA A 230 4.33 18.18 -24.53
N LEU A 231 5.16 18.32 -25.57
CA LEU A 231 6.61 18.09 -25.48
C LEU A 231 7.26 19.47 -25.56
N SER A 232 7.78 19.94 -24.42
CA SER A 232 8.70 21.08 -24.19
C SER A 232 8.39 21.57 -22.76
N ARG A 233 9.24 21.45 -21.74
CA ARG A 233 10.69 21.26 -21.58
C ARG A 233 10.94 20.54 -20.27
#